data_AF-A0A317XFZ6-F1
#
_entry.id   AF-A0A317XFZ6-F1
#
_cell.length_a   1.000
_cell.length_b   1.000
_cell.length_c   1.000
_cell.angle_alpha   90.00
_cell.angle_beta   90.00
_cell.angle_gamma   90.00
#
_symmetry.space_group_name_H-M   'P 1'
#
loop_
_entity.id
_entity.type
_entity.pdbx_description
1 polymer ?
#
loop_
_entity_poly.entity_id
_entity_poly.type
_entity_poly.pdbx_seq_one_letter_code
_entity_poly.pdbx_strand_id
1 'polypeptide(L)'
;MFCQSRNSRDEGSSAAAQSPSGLTPPTDALYWTQYPVWYPIFRKHAPKSSLINISTTQPEFVRWMETDSITLPVGSGPSTAPPKISSIPSPSASVASDESDSDDDDDEDEEEPVRLEQLDSAIRKVLEKYDGGPVFPKLNWSAPQDAAFMLAGNALQCRHPEDVYLVLKSSEFASRDIEQLQHLASAPASSHLQLVLKQWASFNRSYEFRVFVRENLLIAISQRDATFYPHLQPVSLQEELCDQIYDFWYDVVRPLSRPASSLANGDGNKESRPKFPLKDYVMDVYISKDRSRVWIVDFNPWLPRTDPLLFDYDELESISRESLLRPPSPEEDPNEDEDSLLRLAISSPAQPPQTSGESSQDPRPRPWCEEDVVFRVLDDQRMQSNSATYSSNMVPHDLVDFAKATTSAGGNPGSQGLSVDQVVEQWNKTILAQEAQQEQDFVQISISVRGCQSQEASCRTAPDASVLM
;
A
#
# COMPACT_ATOMS: atom_id res chain seq x y z
N MET A 1 41.46 -46.49 31.65
CA MET A 1 41.81 -46.17 30.25
C MET A 1 40.65 -46.67 29.39
N PHE A 2 39.77 -45.76 28.97
CA PHE A 2 39.76 -45.08 27.67
C PHE A 2 39.35 -46.05 26.53
N CYS A 3 38.16 -46.03 25.91
CA CYS A 3 37.35 -44.99 25.23
C CYS A 3 37.52 -45.03 23.69
N GLN A 4 36.41 -44.68 23.01
CA GLN A 4 36.18 -44.35 21.59
C GLN A 4 35.81 -45.52 20.65
N SER A 5 34.69 -45.58 19.92
CA SER A 5 33.64 -44.67 19.38
C SER A 5 33.70 -44.67 17.85
N ARG A 6 32.59 -45.06 17.19
CA ARG A 6 32.17 -44.56 15.87
C ARG A 6 30.68 -44.82 15.65
N ASN A 7 29.97 -43.71 15.43
CA ASN A 7 28.53 -43.53 15.24
C ASN A 7 28.00 -44.17 13.94
N SER A 8 26.81 -44.76 14.02
CA SER A 8 25.82 -44.80 12.94
C SER A 8 24.54 -44.17 13.48
N ARG A 9 24.15 -43.01 12.93
CA ARG A 9 22.89 -42.31 13.25
C ARG A 9 21.84 -42.74 12.24
N ASP A 10 20.74 -43.24 12.78
CA ASP A 10 19.48 -43.57 12.12
C ASP A 10 18.81 -42.36 11.48
N GLU A 11 18.05 -42.69 10.44
CA GLU A 11 17.15 -41.84 9.68
C GLU A 11 16.10 -41.17 10.59
N GLY A 12 16.20 -39.85 10.70
CA GLY A 12 15.15 -39.01 11.27
C GLY A 12 14.34 -38.36 10.14
N SER A 13 13.12 -38.83 9.95
CA SER A 13 12.06 -38.12 9.23
C SER A 13 11.95 -36.70 9.79
N SER A 14 12.39 -35.71 9.02
CA SER A 14 12.32 -34.30 9.40
C SER A 14 10.87 -33.85 9.31
N ALA A 15 10.18 -33.91 10.45
CA ALA A 15 8.93 -33.22 10.68
C ALA A 15 9.08 -31.76 10.22
N ALA A 16 8.24 -31.35 9.28
CA ALA A 16 8.06 -29.96 8.91
C ALA A 16 7.83 -29.16 10.20
N ALA A 17 8.73 -28.21 10.45
CA ALA A 17 8.62 -27.27 11.54
C ALA A 17 7.31 -26.48 11.37
N GLN A 18 6.28 -26.87 12.10
CA GLN A 18 5.08 -26.08 12.26
C GLN A 18 5.49 -24.82 13.03
N SER A 19 5.32 -23.67 12.39
CA SER A 19 5.45 -22.37 13.06
C SER A 19 4.43 -22.29 14.22
N PRO A 20 4.80 -21.71 15.36
CA PRO A 20 4.00 -21.72 16.60
C PRO A 20 2.77 -20.79 16.58
N SER A 21 2.34 -20.31 15.42
CA SER A 21 1.15 -19.48 15.23
C SER A 21 0.32 -20.07 14.10
N GLY A 22 -1.01 -20.10 14.27
CA GLY A 22 -1.97 -20.63 13.28
C GLY A 22 -2.05 -19.86 11.96
N LEU A 23 -1.00 -19.11 11.60
CA LEU A 23 -0.89 -18.35 10.37
C LEU A 23 -0.89 -19.24 9.13
N THR A 24 -1.50 -18.73 8.07
CA THR A 24 -1.35 -19.29 6.73
C THR A 24 0.15 -19.36 6.35
N PRO A 25 0.64 -20.48 5.77
CA PRO A 25 2.04 -20.58 5.33
C PRO A 25 2.44 -19.39 4.44
N PRO A 26 3.64 -18.79 4.62
CA PRO A 26 4.04 -17.60 3.87
C PRO A 26 3.97 -17.77 2.35
N THR A 27 4.28 -18.96 1.84
CA THR A 27 4.19 -19.28 0.40
C THR A 27 2.76 -19.20 -0.13
N ASP A 28 1.79 -19.69 0.65
CA ASP A 28 0.37 -19.67 0.28
C ASP A 28 -0.19 -18.26 0.41
N ALA A 29 0.17 -17.55 1.48
CA ALA A 29 -0.19 -16.14 1.68
C ALA A 29 0.32 -15.27 0.52
N LEU A 30 1.57 -15.48 0.09
CA LEU A 30 2.15 -14.78 -1.05
C LEU A 30 1.47 -15.17 -2.37
N TYR A 31 1.13 -16.43 -2.57
CA TYR A 31 0.42 -16.88 -3.78
C TYR A 31 -0.94 -16.19 -3.94
N TRP A 32 -1.77 -16.21 -2.90
CA TRP A 32 -3.13 -15.66 -2.96
C TRP A 32 -3.18 -14.14 -3.01
N THR A 33 -2.14 -13.46 -2.51
CA THR A 33 -2.02 -11.99 -2.56
C THR A 33 -1.41 -11.48 -3.86
N GLN A 34 -1.02 -12.36 -4.79
CA GLN A 34 -0.63 -11.94 -6.14
C GLN A 34 -1.81 -11.28 -6.87
N TYR A 35 -1.54 -10.14 -7.50
CA TYR A 35 -2.53 -9.38 -8.26
C TYR A 35 -3.28 -10.23 -9.30
N PRO A 36 -2.63 -11.07 -10.12
CA PRO A 36 -3.34 -11.94 -11.06
C PRO A 36 -4.25 -12.99 -10.42
N VAL A 37 -4.06 -13.32 -9.15
CA VAL A 37 -4.82 -14.34 -8.43
C VAL A 37 -6.06 -13.73 -7.80
N TRP A 38 -5.94 -12.64 -7.05
CA TRP A 38 -7.09 -12.02 -6.39
C TRP A 38 -7.92 -11.13 -7.33
N TYR A 39 -7.31 -10.50 -8.33
CA TYR A 39 -8.01 -9.55 -9.21
C TYR A 39 -9.21 -10.17 -9.95
N PRO A 40 -9.14 -11.38 -10.53
CA PRO A 40 -10.29 -12.02 -11.15
C PRO A 40 -11.45 -12.28 -10.19
N ILE A 41 -11.15 -12.55 -8.91
CA ILE A 41 -12.14 -12.80 -7.85
C ILE A 41 -12.91 -11.51 -7.53
N PHE A 42 -12.17 -10.42 -7.34
CA PHE A 42 -12.72 -9.14 -6.90
C PHE A 42 -12.87 -8.11 -8.03
N ARG A 43 -12.85 -8.54 -9.30
CA ARG A 43 -12.81 -7.67 -10.48
C ARG A 43 -13.88 -6.58 -10.50
N LYS A 44 -15.07 -6.89 -9.97
CA LYS A 44 -16.19 -5.94 -9.90
C LYS A 44 -15.89 -4.77 -8.96
N HIS A 45 -15.13 -4.99 -7.89
CA HIS A 45 -14.84 -4.05 -6.82
C HIS A 45 -13.40 -3.53 -6.84
N ALA A 46 -12.65 -3.76 -7.91
CA ALA A 46 -11.29 -3.25 -8.10
C ALA A 46 -11.22 -2.35 -9.34
N PRO A 47 -10.27 -1.40 -9.40
CA PRO A 47 -10.03 -0.60 -10.60
C PRO A 47 -9.81 -1.47 -11.85
N LYS A 48 -10.16 -0.95 -13.03
CA LYS A 48 -9.97 -1.68 -14.29
C LYS A 48 -8.48 -1.91 -14.52
N SER A 49 -8.11 -3.16 -14.75
CA SER A 49 -6.71 -3.57 -14.94
C SER A 49 -6.58 -4.59 -16.05
N SER A 50 -5.43 -4.57 -16.72
CA SER A 50 -5.05 -5.53 -17.75
C SER A 50 -3.76 -6.23 -17.31
N LEU A 51 -3.71 -7.54 -17.52
CA LEU A 51 -2.61 -8.40 -17.09
C LEU A 51 -1.84 -8.84 -18.33
N ILE A 52 -0.51 -8.69 -18.30
CA ILE A 52 0.40 -9.15 -19.34
C ILE A 52 1.34 -10.17 -18.71
N ASN A 53 1.31 -11.41 -19.19
CA ASN A 53 2.22 -12.45 -18.72
C ASN A 53 3.59 -12.24 -19.36
N ILE A 54 4.60 -11.89 -18.56
CA ILE A 54 5.94 -11.60 -19.06
C ILE A 54 6.62 -12.87 -19.58
N SER A 55 6.47 -14.01 -18.89
CA SER A 55 7.09 -15.26 -19.30
C SER A 55 6.65 -15.75 -20.68
N THR A 56 5.41 -15.43 -21.08
CA THR A 56 4.89 -15.78 -22.42
C THR A 56 5.11 -14.66 -23.45
N THR A 57 5.05 -13.40 -23.02
CA THR A 57 5.12 -12.25 -23.94
C THR A 57 6.57 -11.91 -24.28
N GLN A 58 7.44 -11.80 -23.28
CA GLN A 58 8.84 -11.48 -23.49
C GLN A 58 9.70 -11.79 -22.25
N PRO A 59 10.22 -13.02 -22.10
CA PRO A 59 10.98 -13.42 -20.91
C PRO A 59 12.30 -12.64 -20.73
N GLU A 60 12.85 -12.09 -21.82
CA GLU A 60 14.07 -11.26 -21.81
C GLU A 60 13.93 -10.01 -20.92
N PHE A 61 12.69 -9.56 -20.67
CA PHE A 61 12.41 -8.46 -19.75
C PHE A 61 13.01 -8.67 -18.35
N VAL A 62 13.00 -9.91 -17.83
CA VAL A 62 13.54 -10.20 -16.49
C VAL A 62 15.05 -9.96 -16.46
N ARG A 63 15.77 -10.46 -17.47
CA ARG A 63 17.21 -10.26 -17.60
C ARG A 63 17.57 -8.79 -17.76
N TRP A 64 16.77 -8.04 -18.52
CA TRP A 64 16.96 -6.59 -18.66
C TRP A 64 16.72 -5.86 -17.33
N MET A 65 15.71 -6.25 -16.54
CA MET A 65 15.46 -5.69 -15.20
C MET A 65 16.65 -5.92 -14.25
N GLU A 66 17.35 -7.05 -14.36
CA GLU A 66 18.52 -7.41 -13.52
C GLU A 66 19.84 -6.74 -13.95
N THR A 67 19.89 -6.07 -15.10
CA THR A 67 21.11 -5.36 -15.57
C THR A 67 21.32 -4.06 -14.79
N ASP A 68 22.54 -3.58 -14.55
CA ASP A 68 22.75 -2.34 -13.79
C ASP A 68 22.55 -1.05 -14.61
N SER A 69 22.34 -1.15 -15.93
CA SER A 69 22.15 0.00 -16.82
C SER A 69 20.69 0.49 -16.85
N ILE A 70 20.50 1.82 -16.98
CA ILE A 70 19.18 2.45 -17.16
C ILE A 70 18.80 2.61 -18.63
N THR A 71 19.46 1.89 -19.53
CA THR A 71 19.20 2.00 -20.97
C THR A 71 17.79 1.46 -21.28
N LEU A 72 16.96 2.34 -21.82
CA LEU A 72 15.59 2.00 -22.18
C LEU A 72 15.55 1.23 -23.51
N PRO A 73 14.63 0.26 -23.67
CA PRO A 73 14.50 -0.47 -24.92
C PRO A 73 14.24 0.44 -26.12
N VAL A 74 14.91 0.18 -27.24
CA VAL A 74 14.77 0.99 -28.47
C VAL A 74 13.34 0.84 -29.03
N GLY A 75 12.71 1.97 -29.35
CA GLY A 75 11.33 2.00 -29.87
C GLY A 75 10.22 1.96 -28.80
N SER A 76 10.59 1.98 -27.52
CA SER A 76 9.65 2.03 -26.39
C SER A 76 8.86 3.34 -26.31
N GLY A 77 9.35 4.44 -26.88
CA GLY A 77 8.64 5.72 -26.89
C GLY A 77 9.31 6.83 -27.68
N PRO A 78 8.80 8.08 -27.57
CA PRO A 78 9.33 9.24 -28.27
C PRO A 78 10.83 9.48 -28.05
N SER A 79 11.33 9.15 -26.85
CA SER A 79 12.72 9.41 -26.46
C SER A 79 13.69 8.36 -27.00
N THR A 80 13.18 7.16 -27.30
CA THR A 80 13.95 6.01 -27.82
C THR A 80 13.65 5.70 -29.29
N ALA A 81 12.88 6.55 -29.96
CA ALA A 81 12.62 6.43 -31.39
C ALA A 81 13.87 6.82 -32.18
N PRO A 82 14.24 6.08 -33.25
CA PRO A 82 15.31 6.51 -34.12
C PRO A 82 14.98 7.90 -34.69
N PRO A 83 15.96 8.81 -34.80
CA PRO A 83 15.70 10.15 -35.32
C PRO A 83 15.02 10.01 -36.68
N LYS A 84 13.79 10.52 -36.78
CA LYS A 84 13.13 10.69 -38.07
C LYS A 84 13.96 11.69 -38.85
N ILE A 85 14.87 11.21 -39.69
CA ILE A 85 15.52 12.01 -40.72
C ILE A 85 14.38 12.48 -41.64
N SER A 86 13.79 13.62 -41.32
CA SER A 86 12.97 14.35 -42.27
C SER A 86 13.92 14.76 -43.38
N SER A 87 13.76 14.13 -44.53
CA SER A 87 14.43 14.47 -45.77
C SER A 87 14.07 15.90 -46.16
N ILE A 88 14.81 16.88 -45.62
CA ILE A 88 14.89 18.22 -46.15
C ILE A 88 16.22 18.28 -46.91
N PRO A 89 16.22 18.26 -48.25
CA PRO A 89 17.42 18.55 -49.00
C PRO A 89 17.63 20.07 -48.95
N SER A 90 18.61 20.54 -48.18
CA SER A 90 19.18 21.86 -48.46
C SER A 90 20.67 21.90 -48.13
N PRO A 91 21.46 22.58 -48.99
CA PRO A 91 22.91 22.42 -49.04
C PRO A 91 23.62 23.47 -48.20
N SER A 92 24.88 23.17 -47.87
CA SER A 92 25.90 24.09 -47.36
C SER A 92 25.81 24.44 -45.87
N ALA A 93 26.46 23.62 -45.05
CA ALA A 93 27.26 24.11 -43.94
C ALA A 93 28.52 23.23 -43.84
N SER A 94 29.65 23.90 -43.77
CA SER A 94 31.02 23.41 -43.86
C SER A 94 31.35 22.27 -42.90
N VAL A 95 31.91 21.21 -43.47
CA VAL A 95 32.71 20.19 -42.80
C VAL A 95 33.90 20.86 -42.09
N ALA A 96 33.93 20.76 -40.77
CA ALA A 96 35.15 20.89 -39.99
C ALA A 96 35.51 19.48 -39.52
N SER A 97 36.39 18.84 -40.28
CA SER A 97 37.12 17.64 -39.88
C SER A 97 38.04 18.01 -38.72
N ASP A 98 37.72 17.55 -37.52
CA ASP A 98 38.68 17.47 -36.43
C ASP A 98 39.09 15.99 -36.34
N GLU A 99 40.22 15.70 -36.98
CA GLU A 99 40.93 14.44 -36.91
C GLU A 99 41.71 14.44 -35.59
N SER A 100 41.13 13.91 -34.52
CA SER A 100 41.87 13.54 -33.32
C SER A 100 42.10 12.03 -33.33
N ASP A 101 43.22 11.66 -33.96
CA ASP A 101 43.87 10.36 -33.86
C ASP A 101 44.50 10.27 -32.45
N SER A 102 43.88 9.48 -31.57
CA SER A 102 44.51 8.93 -30.39
C SER A 102 43.91 7.55 -30.17
N ASP A 103 44.71 6.55 -30.49
CA ASP A 103 44.57 5.17 -30.04
C ASP A 103 44.21 5.14 -28.54
N ASP A 104 43.00 4.67 -28.23
CA ASP A 104 42.73 3.92 -27.01
C ASP A 104 41.82 2.77 -27.44
N ASP A 105 42.43 1.59 -27.60
CA ASP A 105 41.74 0.31 -27.63
C ASP A 105 41.18 0.06 -26.22
N ASP A 106 40.15 0.81 -25.83
CA ASP A 106 39.19 0.34 -24.85
C ASP A 106 38.11 -0.38 -25.66
N ASP A 107 38.15 -1.72 -25.62
CA ASP A 107 37.01 -2.59 -25.96
C ASP A 107 35.83 -2.23 -25.01
N GLU A 108 35.20 -1.07 -25.22
CA GLU A 108 33.86 -0.81 -24.72
C GLU A 108 32.94 -1.70 -25.56
N ASP A 109 32.62 -2.89 -25.03
CA ASP A 109 31.56 -3.76 -25.54
C ASP A 109 30.34 -2.88 -25.86
N GLU A 110 30.12 -2.54 -27.14
CA GLU A 110 28.93 -1.81 -27.58
C GLU A 110 27.71 -2.68 -27.23
N GLU A 111 27.12 -2.44 -26.06
CA GLU A 111 25.97 -3.21 -25.58
C GLU A 111 24.87 -3.15 -26.65
N GLU A 112 24.54 -4.31 -27.23
CA GLU A 112 23.51 -4.37 -28.26
C GLU A 112 22.21 -3.72 -27.75
N PRO A 113 21.58 -2.84 -28.54
CA PRO A 113 20.39 -2.14 -28.09
C PRO A 113 19.27 -3.13 -27.78
N VAL A 114 18.84 -3.15 -26.52
CA VAL A 114 17.76 -4.01 -26.03
C VAL A 114 16.46 -3.65 -26.75
N ARG A 115 15.76 -4.66 -27.27
CA ARG A 115 14.47 -4.50 -27.97
C ARG A 115 13.38 -5.32 -27.30
N LEU A 116 12.34 -4.65 -26.83
CA LEU A 116 11.18 -5.28 -26.17
C LEU A 116 9.89 -5.20 -27.00
N GLU A 117 9.97 -5.57 -28.28
CA GLU A 117 8.89 -5.33 -29.27
C GLU A 117 7.54 -6.01 -28.91
N GLN A 118 7.57 -7.23 -28.39
CA GLN A 118 6.36 -7.96 -28.05
C GLN A 118 5.67 -7.33 -26.84
N LEU A 119 6.46 -6.95 -25.83
CA LEU A 119 5.97 -6.25 -24.65
C LEU A 119 5.49 -4.83 -24.98
N ASP A 120 6.21 -4.11 -25.85
CA ASP A 120 5.81 -2.79 -26.36
C ASP A 120 4.44 -2.85 -27.04
N SER A 121 4.25 -3.83 -27.93
CA SER A 121 2.95 -4.04 -28.60
C SER A 121 1.85 -4.34 -27.60
N ALA A 122 2.12 -5.17 -26.58
CA ALA A 122 1.15 -5.50 -25.54
C ALA A 122 0.77 -4.27 -24.69
N ILE A 123 1.75 -3.46 -24.27
CA ILE A 123 1.52 -2.23 -23.52
C ILE A 123 0.71 -1.23 -24.35
N ARG A 124 1.08 -1.02 -25.63
CA ARG A 124 0.35 -0.13 -26.55
C ARG A 124 -1.10 -0.55 -26.76
N LYS A 125 -1.37 -1.87 -26.91
CA LYS A 125 -2.74 -2.39 -26.99
C LYS A 125 -3.55 -2.11 -25.71
N VAL A 126 -2.92 -2.16 -24.54
CA VAL A 126 -3.59 -1.81 -23.27
C VAL A 126 -3.89 -0.32 -23.19
N LEU A 127 -2.96 0.54 -23.62
CA LEU A 127 -3.20 1.98 -23.71
C LEU A 127 -4.36 2.30 -24.66
N GLU A 128 -4.41 1.67 -25.84
CA GLU A 128 -5.52 1.80 -26.79
C GLU A 128 -6.86 1.33 -26.18
N LYS A 129 -6.86 0.22 -25.43
CA LYS A 129 -8.03 -0.30 -24.72
C LYS A 129 -8.58 0.69 -23.67
N TYR A 130 -7.76 1.60 -23.16
CA TYR A 130 -8.16 2.64 -22.22
C TYR A 130 -8.31 4.01 -22.89
N ASP A 131 -8.68 4.03 -24.18
CA ASP A 131 -8.93 5.23 -24.98
C ASP A 131 -7.71 6.17 -25.09
N GLY A 132 -6.50 5.62 -25.01
CA GLY A 132 -5.25 6.39 -24.98
C GLY A 132 -4.99 7.12 -23.65
N GLY A 133 -5.78 6.80 -22.61
CA GLY A 133 -5.58 7.31 -21.26
C GLY A 133 -4.32 6.75 -20.59
N PRO A 134 -3.76 7.45 -19.59
CA PRO A 134 -2.60 6.97 -18.86
C PRO A 134 -2.89 5.69 -18.08
N VAL A 135 -1.83 4.93 -17.79
CA VAL A 135 -1.88 3.70 -16.99
C VAL A 135 -0.92 3.79 -15.81
N PHE A 136 -1.22 2.99 -14.79
CA PHE A 136 -0.37 2.78 -13.62
C PHE A 136 0.21 1.36 -13.67
N PRO A 137 1.55 1.20 -13.75
CA PRO A 137 2.18 -0.10 -13.76
C PRO A 137 2.39 -0.64 -12.33
N LYS A 138 2.26 -1.96 -12.18
CA LYS A 138 2.75 -2.73 -11.02
C LYS A 138 3.15 -4.13 -11.45
N LEU A 139 3.93 -4.82 -10.62
CA LEU A 139 4.21 -6.24 -10.78
C LEU A 139 3.22 -7.08 -9.96
N ASN A 140 3.57 -8.33 -9.65
CA ASN A 140 2.70 -9.28 -8.98
C ASN A 140 2.17 -8.76 -7.63
N TRP A 141 2.98 -8.05 -6.85
CA TRP A 141 2.60 -7.56 -5.53
C TRP A 141 2.76 -6.05 -5.42
N SER A 142 3.91 -5.52 -5.80
CA SER A 142 4.32 -4.17 -5.44
C SER A 142 4.16 -3.17 -6.58
N ALA A 143 3.78 -1.96 -6.24
CA ALA A 143 3.76 -0.81 -7.14
C ALA A 143 5.06 0.00 -6.99
N PRO A 144 5.59 0.61 -8.07
CA PRO A 144 6.86 1.32 -8.07
C PRO A 144 6.75 2.74 -7.46
N GLN A 145 6.15 2.84 -6.27
CA GLN A 145 5.88 4.13 -5.60
C GLN A 145 7.16 4.88 -5.21
N ASP A 146 8.22 4.15 -4.92
CA ASP A 146 9.58 4.64 -4.68
C ASP A 146 10.20 5.31 -5.92
N ALA A 147 9.79 4.92 -7.13
CA ALA A 147 10.28 5.46 -8.40
C ALA A 147 9.38 6.54 -9.02
N ALA A 148 8.39 7.06 -8.28
CA ALA A 148 7.46 8.07 -8.80
C ALA A 148 8.16 9.34 -9.29
N PHE A 149 9.33 9.67 -8.72
CA PHE A 149 10.14 10.84 -9.05
C PHE A 149 10.74 10.79 -10.47
N MET A 150 10.76 9.61 -11.11
CA MET A 150 11.32 9.42 -12.45
C MET A 150 10.43 10.02 -13.55
N LEU A 151 9.13 10.21 -13.29
CA LEU A 151 8.20 10.80 -14.25
C LEU A 151 7.90 12.26 -13.91
N ALA A 152 7.69 13.06 -14.95
CA ALA A 152 7.28 14.45 -14.81
C ALA A 152 5.97 14.56 -14.03
N GLY A 153 5.98 15.38 -12.96
CA GLY A 153 4.82 15.55 -12.07
C GLY A 153 4.78 14.59 -10.88
N ASN A 154 5.85 13.80 -10.64
CA ASN A 154 5.96 12.87 -9.51
C ASN A 154 4.73 11.94 -9.39
N ALA A 155 4.22 11.52 -10.54
CA ALA A 155 3.02 10.71 -10.66
C ALA A 155 3.35 9.50 -11.52
N LEU A 156 2.89 8.32 -11.08
CA LEU A 156 3.05 7.06 -11.81
C LEU A 156 2.11 6.95 -13.03
N GLN A 157 1.95 8.05 -13.77
CA GLN A 157 1.13 8.19 -14.97
C GLN A 157 1.97 7.84 -16.19
N CYS A 158 1.88 6.59 -16.64
CA CYS A 158 2.57 6.13 -17.83
C CYS A 158 1.69 6.33 -19.08
N ARG A 159 2.23 6.95 -20.12
CA ARG A 159 1.55 7.17 -21.42
C ARG A 159 2.20 6.40 -22.55
N HIS A 160 3.45 5.98 -22.36
CA HIS A 160 4.21 5.20 -23.32
C HIS A 160 4.88 4.00 -22.64
N PRO A 161 5.25 2.96 -23.39
CA PRO A 161 6.07 1.86 -22.86
C PRO A 161 7.37 2.35 -22.20
N GLU A 162 8.01 3.40 -22.73
CA GLU A 162 9.21 3.99 -22.11
C GLU A 162 8.98 4.43 -20.66
N ASP A 163 7.83 5.03 -20.35
CA ASP A 163 7.49 5.46 -18.99
C ASP A 163 7.36 4.26 -18.05
N VAL A 164 6.71 3.19 -18.52
CA VAL A 164 6.51 1.94 -17.76
C VAL A 164 7.85 1.30 -17.43
N TYR A 165 8.74 1.22 -18.42
CA TYR A 165 10.08 0.67 -18.24
C TYR A 165 10.91 1.51 -17.28
N LEU A 166 10.89 2.83 -17.43
CA LEU A 166 11.65 3.73 -16.58
C LEU A 166 11.26 3.59 -15.09
N VAL A 167 9.97 3.63 -14.76
CA VAL A 167 9.55 3.53 -13.35
C VAL A 167 9.76 2.15 -12.75
N LEU A 168 9.58 1.08 -13.54
CA LEU A 168 9.83 -0.27 -13.04
C LEU A 168 11.34 -0.47 -12.80
N LYS A 169 12.16 -0.04 -13.75
CA LYS A 169 13.61 -0.18 -13.68
C LYS A 169 14.23 0.57 -12.50
N SER A 170 13.67 1.73 -12.16
CA SER A 170 14.15 2.56 -11.06
C SER A 170 13.52 2.23 -9.69
N SER A 171 12.72 1.16 -9.58
CA SER A 171 12.02 0.79 -8.35
C SER A 171 12.66 -0.42 -7.65
N GLU A 172 13.07 -0.24 -6.40
CA GLU A 172 13.52 -1.34 -5.53
C GLU A 172 12.34 -2.26 -5.16
N PHE A 173 11.11 -1.74 -5.11
CA PHE A 173 9.93 -2.60 -4.92
C PHE A 173 9.72 -3.56 -6.08
N ALA A 174 9.92 -3.09 -7.32
CA ALA A 174 9.81 -3.94 -8.50
C ALA A 174 10.90 -5.02 -8.52
N SER A 175 12.14 -4.67 -8.20
CA SER A 175 13.24 -5.65 -8.12
C SER A 175 13.01 -6.71 -7.03
N ARG A 176 12.54 -6.31 -5.84
CA ARG A 176 12.18 -7.24 -4.76
C ARG A 176 11.07 -8.22 -5.14
N ASP A 177 10.11 -7.79 -5.96
CA ASP A 177 9.05 -8.67 -6.47
C ASP A 177 9.64 -9.78 -7.37
N ILE A 178 10.65 -9.48 -8.18
CA ILE A 178 11.34 -10.45 -9.04
C ILE A 178 12.13 -11.46 -8.19
N GLU A 179 12.93 -10.98 -7.24
CA GLU A 179 13.69 -11.83 -6.31
C GLU A 179 12.75 -12.76 -5.51
N GLN A 180 11.63 -12.21 -5.01
CA GLN A 180 10.62 -12.98 -4.29
C GLN A 180 10.03 -14.08 -5.16
N LEU A 181 9.76 -13.80 -6.44
CA LEU A 181 9.24 -14.79 -7.38
C LEU A 181 10.26 -15.92 -7.61
N GLN A 182 11.55 -15.61 -7.71
CA GLN A 182 12.62 -16.60 -7.87
C GLN A 182 12.71 -17.53 -6.65
N HIS A 183 12.57 -16.98 -5.43
CA HIS A 183 12.50 -17.79 -4.21
C HIS A 183 11.25 -18.70 -4.18
N LEU A 184 10.10 -18.19 -4.65
CA LEU A 184 8.85 -18.94 -4.73
C LEU A 184 8.81 -19.96 -5.88
N ALA A 185 9.65 -19.84 -6.90
CA ALA A 185 9.72 -20.79 -8.02
C ALA A 185 10.16 -22.21 -7.59
N SER A 186 10.77 -22.32 -6.40
CA SER A 186 11.08 -23.60 -5.76
C SER A 186 9.85 -24.30 -5.15
N ALA A 187 8.72 -23.59 -5.03
CA ALA A 187 7.46 -24.10 -4.48
C ALA A 187 6.58 -24.74 -5.59
N PRO A 188 5.68 -25.68 -5.25
CA PRO A 188 4.87 -26.41 -6.22
C PRO A 188 3.87 -25.54 -7.04
N ALA A 189 3.62 -24.29 -6.63
CA ALA A 189 2.78 -23.34 -7.35
C ALA A 189 3.66 -22.41 -8.20
N SER A 190 4.06 -22.85 -9.40
CA SER A 190 4.88 -22.07 -10.34
C SER A 190 4.19 -20.76 -10.71
N SER A 191 4.55 -19.68 -10.02
CA SER A 191 4.05 -18.34 -10.27
C SER A 191 4.92 -17.70 -11.35
N HIS A 192 4.28 -17.00 -12.29
CA HIS A 192 4.96 -16.32 -13.40
C HIS A 192 4.91 -14.82 -13.15
N LEU A 193 5.94 -14.10 -13.62
CA LEU A 193 5.98 -12.65 -13.52
C LEU A 193 4.90 -12.07 -14.45
N GLN A 194 4.09 -11.15 -13.92
CA GLN A 194 3.06 -10.46 -14.68
C GLN A 194 3.19 -8.96 -14.51
N LEU A 195 3.13 -8.25 -15.64
CA LEU A 195 2.98 -6.81 -15.67
C LEU A 195 1.48 -6.48 -15.60
N VAL A 196 1.12 -5.72 -14.58
CA VAL A 196 -0.24 -5.25 -14.36
C VAL A 196 -0.31 -3.78 -14.76
N LEU A 197 -1.21 -3.47 -15.68
CA LEU A 197 -1.49 -2.10 -16.12
C LEU A 197 -2.90 -1.72 -15.67
N LYS A 198 -2.98 -0.94 -14.59
CA LYS A 198 -4.24 -0.38 -14.09
C LYS A 198 -4.59 0.88 -14.89
N GLN A 199 -5.86 1.05 -15.25
CA GLN A 199 -6.34 2.31 -15.83
C GLN A 199 -6.11 3.41 -14.79
N TRP A 200 -5.46 4.50 -15.20
CA TRP A 200 -5.19 5.60 -14.28
C TRP A 200 -6.48 6.24 -13.79
N ALA A 201 -6.57 6.46 -12.48
CA ALA A 201 -7.62 7.22 -11.83
C ALA A 201 -6.98 8.09 -10.74
N SER A 202 -7.55 9.28 -10.53
CA SER A 202 -7.13 10.17 -9.44
C SER A 202 -7.83 9.74 -8.15
N PHE A 203 -7.10 9.05 -7.29
CA PHE A 203 -7.55 8.72 -5.94
C PHE A 203 -7.25 9.88 -4.98
N ASN A 204 -8.20 10.16 -4.09
CA ASN A 204 -7.94 11.05 -2.96
C ASN A 204 -7.27 10.23 -1.85
N ARG A 205 -6.00 10.50 -1.59
CA ARG A 205 -5.19 9.76 -0.61
C ARG A 205 -5.79 9.76 0.80
N SER A 206 -6.57 10.78 1.16
CA SER A 206 -7.24 10.83 2.46
C SER A 206 -8.29 9.75 2.69
N TYR A 207 -8.80 9.13 1.61
CA TYR A 207 -9.82 8.08 1.69
C TYR A 207 -9.26 6.70 1.31
N GLU A 208 -7.94 6.55 1.42
CA GLU A 208 -7.27 5.25 1.35
C GLU A 208 -7.03 4.72 2.75
N PHE A 209 -7.44 3.47 2.98
CA PHE A 209 -7.34 2.80 4.28
C PHE A 209 -6.73 1.42 4.11
N ARG A 210 -5.97 1.00 5.12
CA ARG A 210 -5.43 -0.35 5.26
C ARG A 210 -6.24 -1.11 6.29
N VAL A 211 -6.75 -2.27 5.90
CA VAL A 211 -7.64 -3.12 6.67
C VAL A 211 -6.90 -4.39 7.08
N PHE A 212 -6.92 -4.71 8.36
CA PHE A 212 -6.24 -5.86 8.94
C PHE A 212 -7.26 -6.95 9.26
N VAL A 213 -7.09 -8.11 8.64
CA VAL A 213 -7.98 -9.27 8.82
C VAL A 213 -7.18 -10.45 9.34
N ARG A 214 -7.66 -11.05 10.42
CA ARG A 214 -7.04 -12.22 11.07
C ARG A 214 -8.09 -13.25 11.42
N GLU A 215 -7.82 -14.53 11.15
CA GLU A 215 -8.78 -15.62 11.36
C GLU A 215 -10.19 -15.33 10.78
N ASN A 216 -10.23 -14.65 9.63
CA ASN A 216 -11.48 -14.24 8.96
C ASN A 216 -12.37 -13.28 9.79
N LEU A 217 -11.73 -12.48 10.65
CA LEU A 217 -12.30 -11.35 11.38
C LEU A 217 -11.55 -10.06 11.02
N LEU A 218 -12.28 -8.99 10.72
CA LEU A 218 -11.72 -7.66 10.56
C LEU A 218 -11.46 -7.10 11.96
N ILE A 219 -10.19 -6.83 12.27
CA ILE A 219 -9.75 -6.42 13.61
C ILE A 219 -9.35 -4.95 13.72
N ALA A 220 -8.80 -4.37 12.64
CA ALA A 220 -8.32 -3.00 12.66
C ALA A 220 -8.33 -2.35 11.28
N ILE A 221 -8.41 -1.03 11.26
CA ILE A 221 -8.35 -0.18 10.06
C ILE A 221 -7.44 1.01 10.36
N SER A 222 -6.49 1.28 9.46
CA SER A 222 -5.59 2.44 9.52
C SER A 222 -5.80 3.33 8.30
N GLN A 223 -5.65 4.65 8.48
CA GLN A 223 -5.34 5.54 7.36
C GLN A 223 -4.08 5.05 6.61
N ARG A 224 -4.10 5.05 5.27
CA ARG A 224 -2.99 4.55 4.44
C ARG A 224 -1.86 5.56 4.23
N ASP A 225 -2.23 6.83 4.08
CA ASP A 225 -1.33 7.95 3.83
C ASP A 225 -0.87 8.56 5.16
N ALA A 226 0.41 8.93 5.29
CA ALA A 226 0.98 9.49 6.52
C ALA A 226 0.83 11.01 6.60
N THR A 227 -0.27 11.55 6.05
CA THR A 227 -0.59 12.98 6.01
C THR A 227 -1.73 13.29 6.98
N PHE A 228 -1.64 14.37 7.76
CA PHE A 228 -2.74 14.73 8.65
C PHE A 228 -3.90 15.36 7.85
N TYR A 229 -5.12 14.84 8.05
CA TYR A 229 -6.31 15.33 7.38
C TYR A 229 -7.34 15.86 8.39
N PRO A 230 -7.52 17.19 8.50
CA PRO A 230 -8.47 17.79 9.43
C PRO A 230 -9.91 17.28 9.26
N HIS A 231 -10.32 16.98 8.03
CA HIS A 231 -11.67 16.52 7.75
C HIS A 231 -11.96 15.09 8.22
N LEU A 232 -10.93 14.29 8.52
CA LEU A 232 -11.09 12.92 9.06
C LEU A 232 -11.20 12.89 10.59
N GLN A 233 -10.98 14.01 11.28
CA GLN A 233 -10.99 14.07 12.74
C GLN A 233 -12.38 13.95 13.42
N PRO A 234 -13.51 14.36 12.79
CA PRO A 234 -14.82 14.17 13.41
C PRO A 234 -15.13 12.69 13.66
N VAL A 235 -15.40 12.32 14.92
CA VAL A 235 -15.69 10.93 15.35
C VAL A 235 -16.83 10.31 14.54
N SER A 236 -17.90 11.08 14.30
CA SER A 236 -19.04 10.61 13.50
C SER A 236 -18.66 10.19 12.07
N LEU A 237 -17.66 10.84 11.47
CA LEU A 237 -17.17 10.46 10.15
C LEU A 237 -16.29 9.22 10.23
N GLN A 238 -15.47 9.10 11.28
CA GLN A 238 -14.64 7.90 11.49
C GLN A 238 -15.50 6.65 11.69
N GLU A 239 -16.57 6.77 12.47
CA GLU A 239 -17.60 5.72 12.64
C GLU A 239 -18.22 5.37 11.28
N GLU A 240 -18.73 6.36 10.53
CA GLU A 240 -19.32 6.13 9.19
C GLU A 240 -18.36 5.42 8.21
N LEU A 241 -17.08 5.80 8.23
CA LEU A 241 -16.05 5.18 7.37
C LEU A 241 -15.68 3.78 7.83
N CYS A 242 -15.58 3.55 9.14
CA CYS A 242 -15.37 2.23 9.74
C CYS A 242 -16.49 1.29 9.32
N ASP A 243 -17.73 1.75 9.49
CA ASP A 243 -18.93 0.98 9.21
C ASP A 243 -19.02 0.60 7.73
N GLN A 244 -18.80 1.58 6.85
CA GLN A 244 -18.79 1.38 5.42
C GLN A 244 -17.73 0.34 4.96
N ILE A 245 -16.54 0.32 5.60
CA ILE A 245 -15.50 -0.66 5.29
C ILE A 245 -15.85 -2.03 5.86
N TYR A 246 -16.42 -2.07 7.07
CA TYR A 246 -16.83 -3.31 7.73
C TYR A 246 -17.92 -4.01 6.93
N ASP A 247 -19.01 -3.31 6.58
CA ASP A 247 -20.10 -3.81 5.74
C ASP A 247 -19.58 -4.34 4.41
N PHE A 248 -18.71 -3.57 3.75
CA PHE A 248 -18.11 -3.99 2.49
C PHE A 248 -17.31 -5.29 2.65
N TRP A 249 -16.49 -5.40 3.70
CA TRP A 249 -15.73 -6.61 3.97
C TRP A 249 -16.65 -7.80 4.30
N TYR A 250 -17.64 -7.59 5.17
CA TYR A 250 -18.56 -8.63 5.65
C TYR A 250 -19.43 -9.20 4.51
N ASP A 251 -19.94 -8.34 3.63
CA ASP A 251 -20.86 -8.73 2.56
C ASP A 251 -20.15 -9.19 1.27
N VAL A 252 -18.98 -8.62 0.96
CA VAL A 252 -18.31 -8.84 -0.32
C VAL A 252 -17.10 -9.76 -0.19
N VAL A 253 -16.25 -9.56 0.82
CA VAL A 253 -14.95 -10.23 0.93
C VAL A 253 -15.06 -11.52 1.74
N ARG A 254 -15.56 -11.42 2.98
CA ARG A 254 -15.69 -12.53 3.94
C ARG A 254 -16.41 -13.77 3.38
N PRO A 255 -17.50 -13.66 2.58
CA PRO A 255 -18.21 -14.84 2.09
C PRO A 255 -17.41 -15.63 1.05
N LEU A 256 -16.46 -14.98 0.36
CA LEU A 256 -15.56 -15.64 -0.60
C LEU A 256 -14.39 -16.35 0.08
N SER A 257 -14.15 -16.06 1.36
CA SER A 257 -13.12 -16.69 2.19
C SER A 257 -13.56 -17.96 2.92
N ARG A 258 -14.88 -18.20 3.03
CA ARG A 258 -15.39 -19.40 3.72
C ARG A 258 -15.28 -20.67 2.87
N PRO A 259 -14.89 -21.83 3.47
CA PRO A 259 -14.91 -23.12 2.79
C PRO A 259 -16.35 -23.56 2.48
N ALA A 260 -16.54 -24.20 1.32
CA ALA A 260 -17.85 -24.54 0.75
C ALA A 260 -18.69 -25.55 1.56
N SER A 261 -18.16 -26.09 2.66
CA SER A 261 -18.87 -27.07 3.50
C SER A 261 -19.98 -26.47 4.36
N SER A 262 -20.01 -25.15 4.60
CA SER A 262 -21.00 -24.51 5.49
C SER A 262 -22.23 -23.93 4.78
N LEU A 263 -22.28 -23.95 3.44
CA LEU A 263 -23.42 -23.45 2.64
C LEU A 263 -24.01 -24.53 1.73
N ALA A 264 -23.94 -25.81 2.15
CA ALA A 264 -24.62 -26.91 1.47
C ALA A 264 -26.12 -26.95 1.80
N ASN A 265 -26.82 -25.81 1.75
CA ASN A 265 -28.28 -25.78 1.74
C ASN A 265 -28.76 -25.63 0.30
N GLY A 266 -28.91 -26.78 -0.36
CA GLY A 266 -30.13 -27.10 -1.11
C GLY A 266 -30.49 -26.39 -2.40
N ASP A 267 -29.68 -25.48 -2.97
CA ASP A 267 -30.00 -24.92 -4.29
C ASP A 267 -28.95 -25.28 -5.36
N GLY A 268 -29.41 -26.02 -6.37
CA GLY A 268 -28.61 -26.77 -7.34
C GLY A 268 -27.85 -25.95 -8.37
N ASN A 269 -27.64 -24.65 -8.15
CA ASN A 269 -26.95 -23.79 -9.10
C ASN A 269 -25.45 -23.70 -8.75
N LYS A 270 -24.70 -24.75 -9.11
CA LYS A 270 -23.22 -24.82 -9.02
C LYS A 270 -22.56 -23.90 -10.05
N GLU A 271 -22.68 -22.59 -9.88
CA GLU A 271 -21.63 -21.69 -10.35
C GLU A 271 -20.60 -21.59 -9.22
N SER A 272 -19.45 -22.26 -9.42
CA SER A 272 -18.32 -22.20 -8.52
C SER A 272 -17.83 -20.75 -8.43
N ARG A 273 -18.35 -19.98 -7.47
CA ARG A 273 -17.81 -18.65 -7.18
C ARG A 273 -16.30 -18.78 -6.92
N PRO A 274 -15.47 -17.89 -7.49
CA PRO A 274 -14.05 -17.89 -7.22
C PRO A 274 -13.81 -17.70 -5.72
N LYS A 275 -12.94 -18.53 -5.14
CA LYS A 275 -12.68 -18.59 -3.70
C LYS A 275 -11.39 -17.86 -3.36
N PHE A 276 -11.38 -17.19 -2.21
CA PHE A 276 -10.21 -16.52 -1.65
C PHE A 276 -9.90 -17.10 -0.26
N PRO A 277 -9.21 -18.24 -0.15
CA PRO A 277 -9.15 -19.02 1.08
C PRO A 277 -8.27 -18.43 2.19
N LEU A 278 -7.68 -17.24 2.00
CA LEU A 278 -6.89 -16.59 3.03
C LEU A 278 -7.77 -16.11 4.18
N LYS A 279 -7.37 -16.49 5.39
CA LYS A 279 -7.97 -16.01 6.64
C LYS A 279 -7.22 -14.84 7.24
N ASP A 280 -5.92 -14.76 6.96
CA ASP A 280 -5.00 -13.75 7.48
C ASP A 280 -4.42 -12.95 6.31
N TYR A 281 -4.81 -11.68 6.23
CA TYR A 281 -4.35 -10.80 5.17
C TYR A 281 -4.57 -9.34 5.56
N VAL A 282 -3.90 -8.48 4.81
CA VAL A 282 -4.04 -7.04 4.88
C VAL A 282 -4.61 -6.57 3.55
N MET A 283 -5.64 -5.75 3.56
CA MET A 283 -6.32 -5.26 2.36
C MET A 283 -6.29 -3.75 2.32
N ASP A 284 -5.84 -3.17 1.21
CA ASP A 284 -5.90 -1.73 0.99
C ASP A 284 -7.21 -1.42 0.25
N VAL A 285 -7.99 -0.47 0.78
CA VAL A 285 -9.27 -0.03 0.22
C VAL A 285 -9.28 1.47 -0.03
N TYR A 286 -10.07 1.89 -1.01
CA TYR A 286 -10.33 3.28 -1.34
C TYR A 286 -11.83 3.55 -1.30
N ILE A 287 -12.24 4.58 -0.58
CA ILE A 287 -13.62 5.06 -0.57
C ILE A 287 -13.76 6.19 -1.58
N SER A 288 -14.75 6.07 -2.48
CA SER A 288 -15.02 7.10 -3.48
C SER A 288 -15.35 8.44 -2.84
N LYS A 289 -15.05 9.56 -3.53
CA LYS A 289 -15.26 10.92 -2.99
C LYS A 289 -16.71 11.22 -2.60
N ASP A 290 -17.66 10.61 -3.31
CA ASP A 290 -19.10 10.68 -3.04
C ASP A 290 -19.55 9.70 -1.94
N ARG A 291 -18.63 8.93 -1.36
CA ARG A 291 -18.86 7.88 -0.36
C ARG A 291 -19.87 6.82 -0.81
N SER A 292 -20.09 6.67 -2.11
CA SER A 292 -21.05 5.71 -2.65
C SER A 292 -20.51 4.28 -2.71
N ARG A 293 -19.17 4.14 -2.73
CA ARG A 293 -18.56 2.84 -3.02
C ARG A 293 -17.16 2.68 -2.43
N VAL A 294 -16.91 1.47 -1.93
CA VAL A 294 -15.59 0.97 -1.55
C VAL A 294 -14.96 0.18 -2.70
N TRP A 295 -13.68 0.47 -2.97
CA TRP A 295 -12.87 -0.19 -3.98
C TRP A 295 -11.68 -0.90 -3.32
N ILE A 296 -11.38 -2.11 -3.75
CA ILE A 296 -10.17 -2.83 -3.36
C ILE A 296 -9.01 -2.32 -4.22
N VAL A 297 -7.97 -1.81 -3.55
CA VAL A 297 -6.75 -1.30 -4.17
C VAL A 297 -5.69 -2.39 -4.27
N ASP A 298 -5.49 -3.14 -3.17
CA ASP A 298 -4.53 -4.24 -3.10
C ASP A 298 -4.83 -5.24 -1.98
N PHE A 299 -4.23 -6.43 -2.09
CA PHE A 299 -4.13 -7.40 -1.00
C PHE A 299 -2.65 -7.68 -0.70
N ASN A 300 -2.32 -7.73 0.59
CA ASN A 300 -0.99 -7.98 1.11
C ASN A 300 -1.04 -9.14 2.12
N PRO A 301 0.02 -9.94 2.22
CA PRO A 301 0.06 -11.05 3.16
C PRO A 301 0.24 -10.53 4.59
N TRP A 302 -0.28 -11.27 5.57
CA TRP A 302 0.02 -11.04 6.98
C TRP A 302 1.46 -11.50 7.29
N LEU A 303 2.43 -10.65 6.96
CA LEU A 303 3.86 -10.93 7.12
C LEU A 303 4.57 -9.64 7.55
N PRO A 304 5.67 -9.71 8.31
CA PRO A 304 6.41 -8.52 8.77
C PRO A 304 6.87 -7.54 7.67
N ARG A 305 6.91 -7.99 6.41
CA ARG A 305 7.19 -7.12 5.24
C ARG A 305 6.08 -6.12 4.94
N THR A 306 4.85 -6.41 5.35
CA THR A 306 3.69 -5.56 5.11
C THR A 306 3.67 -4.49 6.20
N ASP A 307 3.81 -3.24 5.81
CA ASP A 307 3.85 -2.11 6.75
C ASP A 307 2.53 -1.99 7.56
N PRO A 308 2.58 -2.03 8.91
CA PRO A 308 1.39 -1.89 9.74
C PRO A 308 0.92 -0.42 9.90
N LEU A 309 1.67 0.56 9.38
CA LEU A 309 1.32 1.99 9.36
C LEU A 309 1.14 2.58 10.77
N LEU A 310 -0.11 2.93 11.16
CA LEU A 310 -0.44 3.48 12.48
C LEU A 310 -0.59 2.40 13.56
N PHE A 311 -0.16 1.18 13.24
CA PHE A 311 -0.17 0.06 14.16
C PHE A 311 1.20 -0.61 14.30
N ASP A 312 1.36 -1.40 15.35
CA ASP A 312 2.41 -2.39 15.53
C ASP A 312 1.86 -3.83 15.38
N TYR A 313 2.68 -4.77 14.93
CA TYR A 313 2.24 -6.16 14.81
C TYR A 313 1.88 -6.82 16.14
N ASP A 314 2.58 -6.45 17.23
CA ASP A 314 2.34 -7.01 18.56
C ASP A 314 0.96 -6.58 19.11
N GLU A 315 0.55 -5.34 18.85
CA GLU A 315 -0.79 -4.89 19.24
C GLU A 315 -1.87 -5.49 18.33
N LEU A 316 -1.63 -5.64 17.03
CA LEU A 316 -2.56 -6.31 16.13
C LEU A 316 -2.81 -7.76 16.53
N GLU A 317 -1.76 -8.48 16.94
CA GLU A 317 -1.89 -9.85 17.46
C GLU A 317 -2.63 -9.86 18.81
N SER A 318 -2.45 -8.83 19.65
CA SER A 318 -3.18 -8.69 20.91
C SER A 318 -4.68 -8.48 20.69
N ILE A 319 -5.05 -7.57 19.78
CA ILE A 319 -6.45 -7.34 19.36
C ILE A 319 -7.05 -8.63 18.77
N SER A 320 -6.29 -9.36 17.94
CA SER A 320 -6.75 -10.63 17.41
C SER A 320 -6.97 -11.69 18.50
N ARG A 321 -6.13 -11.75 19.52
CA ARG A 321 -6.33 -12.70 20.63
C ARG A 321 -7.59 -12.35 21.43
N GLU A 322 -7.84 -11.07 21.64
CA GLU A 322 -9.06 -10.60 22.30
C GLU A 322 -10.31 -10.92 21.47
N SER A 323 -10.26 -10.77 20.15
CA SER A 323 -11.39 -11.12 19.27
C SER A 323 -11.72 -12.60 19.30
N LEU A 324 -10.70 -13.47 19.35
CA LEU A 324 -10.86 -14.93 19.44
C LEU A 324 -11.38 -15.42 20.80
N LEU A 325 -11.26 -14.63 21.87
CA LEU A 325 -11.81 -14.97 23.18
C LEU A 325 -13.32 -14.71 23.27
N ARG A 326 -13.90 -13.99 22.30
CA ARG A 326 -15.34 -13.71 22.26
C ARG A 326 -16.09 -14.90 21.65
N PRO A 327 -17.33 -15.18 22.10
CA PRO A 327 -18.10 -16.26 21.50
C PRO A 327 -18.43 -15.91 20.04
N PRO A 328 -18.43 -16.91 19.15
CA PRO A 328 -18.86 -16.70 17.77
C PRO A 328 -20.31 -16.21 17.74
N SER A 329 -20.65 -15.44 16.71
CA SER A 329 -22.02 -14.97 16.50
C SER A 329 -22.97 -16.15 16.33
N PRO A 330 -24.22 -16.09 16.82
CA PRO A 330 -25.16 -17.22 16.74
C PRO A 330 -25.53 -17.64 15.31
N GLU A 331 -25.14 -16.88 14.29
CA GLU A 331 -25.24 -17.28 12.87
C GLU A 331 -24.09 -18.21 12.43
N GLU A 332 -23.10 -18.46 13.29
CA GLU A 332 -21.87 -19.18 12.94
C GLU A 332 -21.90 -20.68 13.22
N ASP A 333 -22.99 -21.24 13.77
CA ASP A 333 -22.98 -22.67 14.09
C ASP A 333 -24.35 -23.39 14.12
N PRO A 334 -24.66 -24.26 13.13
CA PRO A 334 -25.61 -25.35 13.30
C PRO A 334 -24.95 -26.71 13.54
N ASN A 335 -23.62 -26.84 13.52
CA ASN A 335 -22.90 -28.12 13.56
C ASN A 335 -21.49 -27.98 14.16
N GLU A 336 -21.40 -27.79 15.48
CA GLU A 336 -20.33 -28.39 16.27
C GLU A 336 -20.94 -29.48 17.15
N ASP A 337 -20.47 -30.70 16.89
CA ASP A 337 -20.82 -31.91 17.61
C ASP A 337 -20.76 -31.69 19.13
N GLU A 338 -21.77 -32.20 19.84
CA GLU A 338 -21.96 -32.09 21.30
C GLU A 338 -20.82 -32.68 22.17
N ASP A 339 -19.66 -33.04 21.60
CA ASP A 339 -18.57 -33.74 22.30
C ASP A 339 -17.45 -32.81 22.83
N SER A 340 -17.38 -31.53 22.46
CA SER A 340 -16.35 -30.61 22.98
C SER A 340 -16.76 -29.82 24.23
N LEU A 341 -18.05 -29.79 24.58
CA LEU A 341 -18.56 -29.11 25.79
C LEU A 341 -18.43 -29.95 27.08
N LEU A 342 -17.88 -31.16 27.02
CA LEU A 342 -17.77 -32.07 28.18
C LEU A 342 -16.38 -32.12 28.85
N ARG A 343 -15.43 -31.23 28.51
CA ARG A 343 -14.05 -31.33 29.03
C ARG A 343 -13.60 -30.34 30.10
N LEU A 344 -14.51 -29.58 30.74
CA LEU A 344 -14.10 -28.70 31.85
C LEU A 344 -14.96 -28.78 33.13
N ALA A 345 -15.82 -29.80 33.27
CA ALA A 345 -16.70 -29.89 34.44
C ALA A 345 -16.64 -31.24 35.17
N ILE A 346 -15.46 -31.73 35.59
CA ILE A 346 -15.38 -32.75 36.65
C ILE A 346 -14.14 -32.54 37.54
N SER A 347 -14.33 -31.92 38.71
CA SER A 347 -13.83 -32.43 40.00
C SER A 347 -14.11 -31.50 41.20
N SER A 348 -15.30 -31.60 41.81
CA SER A 348 -15.47 -31.82 43.27
C SER A 348 -16.92 -31.66 43.75
N PRO A 349 -17.32 -32.34 44.85
CA PRO A 349 -18.70 -32.79 45.02
C PRO A 349 -19.59 -31.89 45.89
N ALA A 350 -20.86 -31.82 45.47
CA ALA A 350 -22.12 -31.70 46.23
C ALA A 350 -22.16 -30.93 47.57
N GLN A 351 -22.94 -29.83 47.57
CA GLN A 351 -23.72 -29.36 48.73
C GLN A 351 -25.13 -28.87 48.31
N PRO A 352 -26.15 -28.96 49.19
CA PRO A 352 -27.58 -28.83 48.84
C PRO A 352 -28.06 -27.35 48.80
N PRO A 353 -29.28 -27.07 48.29
CA PRO A 353 -29.64 -25.74 47.79
C PRO A 353 -30.10 -24.82 48.93
N GLN A 354 -29.56 -23.59 48.98
CA GLN A 354 -30.15 -22.49 49.75
C GLN A 354 -30.28 -21.21 48.90
N THR A 355 -31.56 -20.89 48.66
CA THR A 355 -32.23 -19.58 48.65
C THR A 355 -31.45 -18.28 48.35
N SER A 356 -32.03 -17.53 47.40
CA SER A 356 -32.07 -16.07 47.30
C SER A 356 -30.75 -15.29 47.31
N GLY A 357 -30.31 -14.88 46.13
CA GLY A 357 -29.30 -13.85 45.92
C GLY A 357 -29.48 -13.28 44.52
N GLU A 358 -29.46 -11.96 44.40
CA GLU A 358 -29.69 -11.16 43.20
C GLU A 358 -28.91 -11.69 41.99
N SER A 359 -29.59 -11.81 40.85
CA SER A 359 -28.97 -12.15 39.58
C SER A 359 -28.11 -10.97 39.10
N SER A 360 -26.89 -10.89 39.60
CA SER A 360 -25.79 -10.25 38.88
C SER A 360 -25.59 -11.08 37.61
N GLN A 361 -26.28 -10.69 36.54
CA GLN A 361 -26.00 -11.20 35.21
C GLN A 361 -24.58 -10.77 34.87
N ASP A 362 -23.63 -11.68 35.06
CA ASP A 362 -22.33 -11.58 34.40
C ASP A 362 -22.62 -11.57 32.89
N PRO A 363 -22.43 -10.44 32.19
CA PRO A 363 -22.81 -10.36 30.80
C PRO A 363 -21.86 -11.27 30.01
N ARG A 364 -22.36 -12.41 29.54
CA ARG A 364 -21.63 -13.23 28.57
C ARG A 364 -21.12 -12.31 27.46
N PRO A 365 -19.84 -12.41 27.07
CA PRO A 365 -19.28 -11.49 26.08
C PRO A 365 -20.10 -11.56 24.79
N ARG A 366 -20.39 -10.41 24.17
CA ARG A 366 -21.07 -10.36 22.87
C ARG A 366 -20.11 -10.78 21.74
N PRO A 367 -20.61 -11.27 20.59
CA PRO A 367 -19.77 -11.56 19.42
C PRO A 367 -19.01 -10.32 18.93
N TRP A 368 -17.91 -10.57 18.23
CA TRP A 368 -17.12 -9.52 17.58
C TRP A 368 -17.93 -8.88 16.45
N CYS A 369 -18.08 -7.55 16.49
CA CYS A 369 -18.79 -6.80 15.46
C CYS A 369 -18.03 -5.51 15.09
N GLU A 370 -18.61 -4.74 14.18
CA GLU A 370 -18.15 -3.42 13.72
C GLU A 370 -17.65 -2.50 14.85
N GLU A 371 -18.39 -2.40 15.95
CA GLU A 371 -18.02 -1.55 17.11
C GLU A 371 -16.69 -1.95 17.78
N ASP A 372 -16.22 -3.19 17.57
CA ASP A 372 -14.96 -3.68 18.16
C ASP A 372 -13.75 -3.44 17.26
N VAL A 373 -13.98 -3.03 16.00
CA VAL A 373 -12.92 -2.75 15.04
C VAL A 373 -12.15 -1.51 15.48
N VAL A 374 -10.83 -1.64 15.59
CA VAL A 374 -9.98 -0.51 15.96
C VAL A 374 -9.71 0.35 14.72
N PHE A 375 -10.35 1.51 14.63
CA PHE A 375 -10.14 2.48 13.56
C PHE A 375 -9.15 3.57 13.99
N ARG A 376 -8.07 3.78 13.24
CA ARG A 376 -7.07 4.83 13.49
C ARG A 376 -6.85 5.71 12.27
N VAL A 377 -6.91 7.02 12.50
CA VAL A 377 -6.44 8.06 11.58
C VAL A 377 -5.34 8.85 12.25
N LEU A 378 -4.53 9.55 11.46
CA LEU A 378 -3.52 10.43 12.02
C LEU A 378 -4.20 11.62 12.69
N ASP A 379 -4.03 11.76 14.00
CA ASP A 379 -4.66 12.76 14.87
C ASP A 379 -3.72 13.95 15.19
N ASP A 380 -2.41 13.73 15.08
CA ASP A 380 -1.39 14.74 15.30
C ASP A 380 -0.66 15.12 14.01
N GLN A 381 -0.76 16.41 13.64
CA GLN A 381 -0.08 16.95 12.47
C GLN A 381 1.45 16.85 12.57
N ARG A 382 2.01 16.75 13.77
CA ARG A 382 3.47 16.58 13.97
C ARG A 382 3.97 15.21 13.56
N MET A 383 3.08 14.22 13.53
CA MET A 383 3.41 12.84 13.15
C MET A 383 3.30 12.61 11.64
N GLN A 384 2.95 13.65 10.87
CA GLN A 384 2.92 13.55 9.42
C GLN A 384 4.35 13.42 8.86
N SER A 385 4.56 12.46 7.96
CA SER A 385 5.86 12.28 7.31
C SER A 385 5.95 13.15 6.05
N ASN A 386 6.87 14.11 6.03
CA ASN A 386 7.20 14.89 4.83
C ASN A 386 8.18 14.16 3.90
N SER A 387 8.71 13.01 4.32
CA SER A 387 9.52 12.14 3.47
C SER A 387 8.59 11.25 2.67
N ALA A 388 8.95 10.92 1.42
CA ALA A 388 8.39 9.75 0.74
C ALA A 388 8.32 8.61 1.76
N THR A 389 7.12 8.01 1.89
CA THR A 389 6.59 7.15 2.98
C THR A 389 7.38 5.86 3.27
N TYR A 390 8.67 5.83 2.96
CA TYR A 390 9.54 4.67 3.06
C TYR A 390 10.87 4.95 3.76
N SER A 391 11.07 6.14 4.33
CA SER A 391 12.18 6.39 5.24
C SER A 391 11.70 6.39 6.69
N SER A 392 12.30 5.53 7.47
CA SER A 392 11.97 5.13 8.83
C SER A 392 12.09 6.24 9.87
N ASN A 393 11.27 6.12 10.92
CA ASN A 393 11.45 6.64 12.28
C ASN A 393 12.27 7.93 12.45
N MET A 394 11.59 9.08 12.36
CA MET A 394 12.07 10.31 12.97
C MET A 394 11.05 10.77 14.01
N VAL A 395 11.28 10.43 15.27
CA VAL A 395 10.64 11.13 16.40
C VAL A 395 11.16 12.58 16.37
N PRO A 396 10.30 13.60 16.33
CA PRO A 396 10.73 14.99 16.33
C PRO A 396 11.63 15.30 17.54
N HIS A 397 12.71 16.06 17.31
CA HIS A 397 13.68 16.43 18.35
C HIS A 397 13.01 17.11 19.56
N ASP A 398 11.90 17.81 19.32
CA ASP A 398 11.12 18.51 20.35
C ASP A 398 10.38 17.56 21.30
N LEU A 399 10.01 16.35 20.85
CA LEU A 399 9.41 15.32 21.70
C LEU A 399 10.46 14.69 22.63
N VAL A 400 11.69 14.57 22.11
CA VAL A 400 12.86 14.12 22.87
C VAL A 400 13.24 15.16 23.93
N ASP A 401 13.12 16.45 23.61
CA ASP A 401 13.43 17.53 24.56
C ASP A 401 12.32 17.72 25.61
N PHE A 402 11.05 17.47 25.26
CA PHE A 402 9.96 17.40 26.24
C PHE A 402 10.13 16.21 27.20
N ALA A 403 10.47 15.02 26.70
CA ALA A 403 10.75 13.84 27.54
C ALA A 403 11.91 14.09 28.52
N LYS A 404 12.96 14.79 28.06
CA LYS A 404 14.07 15.28 28.91
C LYS A 404 13.61 16.31 29.96
N ALA A 405 12.63 17.17 29.63
CA ALA A 405 12.09 18.15 30.56
C ALA A 405 11.22 17.51 31.67
N THR A 406 10.41 16.51 31.34
CA THR A 406 9.62 15.76 32.34
C THR A 406 10.47 14.89 33.27
N THR A 407 11.66 14.45 32.84
CA THR A 407 12.55 13.62 33.67
C THR A 407 13.49 14.43 34.57
N SER A 408 13.57 15.76 34.41
CA SER A 408 14.52 16.62 35.13
C SER A 408 13.90 17.61 36.11
N ALA A 409 12.58 17.66 36.28
CA ALA A 409 11.93 18.60 37.19
C ALA A 409 11.55 17.96 38.54
N GLY A 410 12.54 17.84 39.43
CA GLY A 410 12.28 17.83 40.86
C GLY A 410 11.77 19.21 41.30
N GLY A 411 10.47 19.29 41.60
CA GLY A 411 9.87 20.27 42.51
C GLY A 411 9.55 21.67 41.97
N ASN A 412 8.26 21.92 41.69
CA ASN A 412 7.58 23.16 42.12
C ASN A 412 6.05 22.96 42.12
N PRO A 413 5.32 23.17 43.23
CA PRO A 413 3.87 22.96 43.29
C PRO A 413 3.15 24.25 42.84
N GLY A 414 2.77 24.34 41.57
CA GLY A 414 2.02 25.50 41.09
C GLY A 414 1.70 25.55 39.59
N SER A 415 2.24 24.67 38.76
CA SER A 415 1.88 24.59 37.34
C SER A 415 0.96 23.40 37.11
N GLN A 416 -0.32 23.63 36.86
CA GLN A 416 -1.16 22.60 36.25
C GLN A 416 -0.65 22.39 34.82
N GLY A 417 0.20 21.38 34.64
CA GLY A 417 0.68 20.97 33.34
C GLY A 417 -0.51 20.54 32.48
N LEU A 418 -0.61 21.10 31.27
CA LEU A 418 -1.55 20.66 30.25
C LEU A 418 -1.28 19.18 29.95
N SER A 419 -2.33 18.38 29.75
CA SER A 419 -2.15 17.00 29.30
C SER A 419 -1.54 16.97 27.90
N VAL A 420 -0.91 15.84 27.53
CA VAL A 420 -0.31 15.67 26.19
C VAL A 420 -1.33 15.99 25.10
N ASP A 421 -2.57 15.53 25.26
CA ASP A 421 -3.67 15.79 24.31
C ASP A 421 -4.03 17.28 24.20
N GLN A 422 -4.02 18.02 25.32
CA GLN A 422 -4.27 19.46 25.31
C GLN A 422 -3.15 20.26 24.63
N VAL A 423 -1.91 19.78 24.74
CA VAL A 423 -0.75 20.37 24.06
C VAL A 423 -0.83 20.11 22.55
N VAL A 424 -1.19 18.88 22.14
CA VAL A 424 -1.42 18.52 20.74
C VAL A 424 -2.51 19.41 20.14
N GLU A 425 -3.65 19.54 20.82
CA GLU A 425 -4.78 20.33 20.32
C GLU A 425 -4.44 21.82 20.20
N GLN A 426 -3.73 22.41 21.17
CA GLN A 426 -3.31 23.81 21.13
C GLN A 426 -2.29 24.06 20.01
N TRP A 427 -1.39 23.13 19.76
CA TRP A 427 -0.39 23.27 18.71
C TRP A 427 -1.01 23.11 17.32
N ASN A 428 -1.87 22.10 17.11
CA ASN A 428 -2.63 21.94 15.88
C ASN A 428 -3.42 23.22 15.55
N LYS A 429 -4.06 23.84 16.55
CA LYS A 429 -4.71 25.16 16.38
C LYS A 429 -3.73 26.27 16.00
N THR A 430 -2.51 26.25 16.55
CA THR A 430 -1.48 27.26 16.27
C THR A 430 -0.95 27.13 14.84
N ILE A 431 -0.73 25.91 14.35
CA ILE A 431 -0.29 25.67 12.97
C ILE A 431 -1.38 26.03 11.97
N LEU A 432 -2.63 25.62 12.21
CA LEU A 432 -3.75 26.02 11.37
C LEU A 432 -3.89 27.55 11.30
N ALA A 433 -3.63 28.27 12.41
CA ALA A 433 -3.62 29.73 12.42
C ALA A 433 -2.42 30.32 11.64
N GLN A 434 -1.24 29.69 11.69
CA GLN A 434 -0.06 30.11 10.94
C GLN A 434 -0.23 29.86 9.44
N GLU A 435 -0.78 28.72 9.04
CA GLU A 435 -1.10 28.40 7.64
C GLU A 435 -2.18 29.36 7.09
N ALA A 436 -3.24 29.63 7.85
CA ALA A 436 -4.24 30.62 7.48
C ALA A 436 -3.66 32.04 7.36
N GLN A 437 -2.69 32.40 8.21
CA GLN A 437 -1.98 33.68 8.11
C GLN A 437 -1.06 33.73 6.89
N GLN A 438 -0.35 32.64 6.58
CA GLN A 438 0.48 32.55 5.37
C GLN A 438 -0.35 32.63 4.09
N GLU A 439 -1.53 32.00 4.04
CA GLU A 439 -2.45 32.13 2.91
C GLU A 439 -2.95 33.57 2.75
N GLN A 440 -3.28 34.25 3.86
CA GLN A 440 -3.65 35.67 3.82
C GLN A 440 -2.51 36.56 3.34
N ASP A 441 -1.29 36.34 3.84
CA ASP A 441 -0.11 37.08 3.43
C ASP A 441 0.21 36.82 1.95
N PHE A 442 0.06 35.59 1.46
CA PHE A 442 0.25 35.24 0.06
C PHE A 442 -0.78 35.90 -0.87
N VAL A 443 -2.05 35.97 -0.44
CA VAL A 443 -3.11 36.71 -1.14
C VAL A 443 -2.79 38.21 -1.15
N GLN A 444 -2.30 38.75 -0.04
CA GLN A 444 -1.96 40.17 0.09
C GLN A 444 -0.74 40.56 -0.76
N ILE A 445 0.28 39.70 -0.83
CA ILE A 445 1.41 39.83 -1.76
C ILE A 445 0.93 39.78 -3.20
N SER A 446 0.03 38.85 -3.54
CA SER A 446 -0.53 38.72 -4.90
C SER A 446 -1.34 39.96 -5.33
N ILE A 447 -2.07 40.58 -4.42
CA ILE A 447 -2.77 41.86 -4.64
C ILE A 447 -1.77 43.00 -4.85
N SER A 448 -0.69 43.04 -4.06
CA SER A 448 0.36 44.06 -4.16
C SER A 448 1.14 43.99 -5.49
N VAL A 449 1.44 42.78 -5.98
CA VAL A 449 2.09 42.56 -7.29
C VAL A 449 1.20 43.03 -8.44
N ARG A 450 -0.12 42.80 -8.39
CA ARG A 450 -1.08 43.34 -9.39
C ARG A 450 -1.19 44.87 -9.32
N GLY A 451 -1.03 45.46 -8.14
CA GLY A 451 -0.96 46.91 -7.94
C GLY A 451 0.28 47.55 -8.58
N CYS A 452 1.46 46.94 -8.43
CA CYS A 452 2.71 47.42 -9.06
C CYS A 452 2.68 47.35 -10.59
N GLN A 453 2.13 46.28 -11.17
CA GLN A 453 2.00 46.17 -12.64
C GLN A 453 1.05 47.23 -13.22
N SER A 454 0.07 47.70 -12.45
CA SER A 454 -0.84 48.78 -12.85
C SER A 454 -0.18 50.16 -12.79
N GLN A 455 0.81 50.38 -11.91
CA GLN A 455 1.60 51.62 -11.86
C GLN A 455 2.66 51.69 -12.97
N GLU A 456 3.29 50.57 -13.34
CA GLU A 456 4.21 50.53 -14.48
C GLU A 456 3.53 50.81 -15.83
N ALA A 457 2.25 50.43 -15.97
CA ALA A 457 1.46 50.76 -17.16
C ALA A 457 1.15 52.27 -17.29
N SER A 458 1.04 52.98 -16.17
CA SER A 458 0.77 54.43 -16.14
C SER A 458 2.02 55.27 -16.45
N CYS A 459 3.22 54.77 -16.11
CA CYS A 459 4.49 55.45 -16.41
C CYS A 459 4.95 55.35 -17.88
N ARG A 460 4.33 54.50 -18.71
CA ARG A 460 4.71 54.32 -20.13
C ARG A 460 3.94 55.22 -21.11
N THR A 461 3.07 56.11 -20.62
CA THR A 461 2.35 57.09 -21.44
C THR A 461 2.69 58.53 -21.05
N ALA A 462 3.92 58.96 -21.36
CA ALA A 462 4.27 60.37 -21.41
C ALA A 462 4.90 60.66 -22.80
N PRO A 463 4.35 61.58 -23.61
CA PRO A 463 4.86 61.83 -24.96
C PRO A 463 6.09 62.74 -24.94
N ASP A 464 7.04 62.39 -25.80
CA ASP A 464 8.29 63.10 -26.07
C ASP A 464 8.02 64.48 -26.69
N ALA A 465 8.57 65.53 -26.09
CA ALA A 465 8.56 66.87 -26.64
C ALA A 465 9.94 67.51 -26.43
N SER A 466 10.79 67.49 -27.46
CA SER A 466 11.53 68.67 -27.96
C SER A 466 12.59 68.29 -29.00
N VAL A 467 12.28 68.64 -30.26
CA VAL A 467 13.26 69.03 -31.27
C VAL A 467 13.50 70.53 -31.09
N LEU A 468 14.74 70.99 -30.88
CA LEU A 468 15.33 72.18 -31.53
C LEU A 468 16.73 72.52 -30.99
N MET A 469 17.62 72.74 -31.97
CA MET A 469 18.99 73.29 -31.97
C MET A 469 20.15 72.38 -31.62
#